data_AF-A0A7V8EAJ0-F1
#
_entry.id   AF-A0A7V8EAJ0-F1
#
_cell.length_a   1.000
_cell.length_b   1.000
_cell.length_c   1.000
_cell.angle_alpha   90.00
_cell.angle_beta   90.00
_cell.angle_gamma   90.00
#
_symmetry.space_group_name_H-M   'P 1'
#
loop_
_entity.id
_entity.type
_entity.pdbx_description
1 polymer ?
#
loop_
_entity_poly.entity_id
_entity_poly.type
_entity_poly.pdbx_seq_one_letter_code
_entity_poly.pdbx_strand_id
1 'polypeptide(L)'
;MAKKPVSAECETWNRPFVLLGDIFYWVFWTPILYIIIAPWLSLGVITYWANPIFAGFFNAMASTGWLVVSVIAFVWSAGAHAHGYYQQRQSKKKFMASLAEKNAQKAAAASEQAASEAVKVS
;
A
#
# COMPACT_ATOMS: atom_id res chain seq x y z
N MET A 1 -22.97 14.22 42.78
CA MET A 1 -22.88 15.20 41.67
C MET A 1 -21.66 14.84 40.83
N ALA A 2 -21.86 14.14 39.72
CA ALA A 2 -20.76 13.73 38.83
C ALA A 2 -20.31 14.94 38.00
N LYS A 3 -19.04 15.32 38.11
CA LYS A 3 -18.41 16.30 37.21
C LYS A 3 -18.49 15.77 35.79
N LYS A 4 -19.26 16.43 34.92
CA LYS A 4 -19.22 16.21 33.47
C LYS A 4 -17.81 16.57 32.97
N PRO A 5 -17.19 15.75 32.10
CA PRO A 5 -15.86 16.06 31.58
C PRO A 5 -15.90 17.34 30.72
N VAL A 6 -14.88 18.18 30.88
CA VAL A 6 -14.67 19.51 30.25
C VAL A 6 -14.33 19.39 28.75
N SER A 7 -14.81 18.34 28.07
CA SER A 7 -14.46 18.05 26.66
C SER A 7 -15.54 18.43 25.65
N ALA A 8 -16.75 18.77 26.10
CA ALA A 8 -17.87 19.08 25.20
C ALA A 8 -17.75 20.45 24.51
N GLU A 9 -17.02 21.40 25.09
CA GLU A 9 -16.92 22.76 24.53
C GLU A 9 -15.79 22.90 23.49
N CYS A 10 -14.71 22.12 23.59
CA CYS A 10 -13.61 22.15 22.62
C CYS A 10 -13.93 21.49 21.27
N GLU A 11 -15.01 20.72 21.17
CA GLU A 11 -15.42 20.05 19.93
C GLU A 11 -16.14 20.99 18.96
N THR A 12 -16.77 22.06 19.48
CA THR A 12 -17.70 22.91 18.71
C THR A 12 -17.01 23.80 17.69
N TRP A 13 -15.80 24.31 17.98
CA TRP A 13 -15.02 25.13 17.05
C TRP A 13 -14.48 24.33 15.86
N ASN A 14 -14.28 23.02 16.03
CA ASN A 14 -13.74 22.16 14.98
C ASN A 14 -14.83 21.46 14.15
N ARG A 15 -16.08 21.42 14.64
CA ARG A 15 -17.24 20.89 13.88
C ARG A 15 -17.38 21.45 12.46
N PRO A 16 -17.27 22.77 12.20
CA PRO A 16 -17.36 23.27 10.84
C PRO A 16 -16.21 22.76 9.96
N PHE A 17 -14.99 22.63 10.49
CA PHE A 17 -13.85 22.09 9.75
C PHE A 17 -13.96 20.58 9.49
N VAL A 18 -14.47 19.81 10.46
CA VAL A 18 -14.76 18.38 10.28
C VAL A 18 -15.84 18.17 9.22
N LEU A 19 -16.93 18.93 9.30
CA LEU A 19 -18.05 18.84 8.36
C LEU A 19 -17.63 19.31 6.96
N LEU A 20 -16.79 20.35 6.85
CA LEU A 20 -16.22 20.79 5.59
C LEU A 20 -15.24 19.74 5.02
N GLY A 21 -14.43 19.10 5.87
CA GLY A 21 -13.56 17.98 5.52
C GLY A 21 -14.35 16.80 4.97
N ASP A 22 -15.45 16.43 5.61
CA ASP A 22 -16.35 15.37 5.15
C ASP A 22 -17.02 15.73 3.81
N ILE A 23 -17.45 16.99 3.64
CA ILE A 23 -18.01 17.45 2.35
C ILE A 23 -16.95 17.34 1.26
N PHE A 24 -15.72 17.82 1.48
CA PHE A 24 -14.65 17.69 0.49
C PHE A 24 -14.31 16.24 0.20
N TYR A 25 -14.27 15.39 1.23
CA TYR A 25 -14.04 13.95 1.07
C TYR A 25 -15.11 13.33 0.18
N TRP A 26 -16.40 13.56 0.46
CA TRP A 26 -17.50 13.04 -0.35
C TRP A 26 -17.56 13.66 -1.74
N VAL A 27 -17.37 14.97 -1.89
CA VAL A 27 -17.36 15.64 -3.20
C VAL A 27 -16.21 15.14 -4.08
N PHE A 28 -15.07 14.77 -3.49
CA PHE A 28 -13.95 14.17 -4.22
C PHE A 28 -14.20 12.69 -4.54
N TRP A 29 -14.65 11.91 -3.56
CA TRP A 29 -14.82 10.46 -3.73
C TRP A 29 -16.06 10.06 -4.54
N THR A 30 -17.15 10.82 -4.45
CA THR A 30 -18.41 10.52 -5.16
C THR A 30 -18.23 10.45 -6.68
N PRO A 31 -17.62 11.44 -7.36
CA PRO A 31 -17.38 11.35 -8.80
C PRO A 31 -16.40 10.22 -9.15
N ILE A 32 -15.41 9.94 -8.29
CA ILE A 32 -14.47 8.82 -8.50
C ILE A 32 -15.22 7.48 -8.43
N LEU A 33 -16.03 7.28 -7.40
CA LEU A 33 -16.89 6.10 -7.24
C LEU A 33 -17.87 5.96 -8.41
N TYR A 34 -18.43 7.07 -8.88
CA TYR A 34 -19.29 7.08 -10.05
C TYR A 34 -18.55 6.60 -11.31
N ILE A 35 -17.35 7.13 -11.58
CA ILE A 35 -16.52 6.72 -12.71
C ILE A 35 -16.13 5.24 -12.62
N ILE A 36 -15.97 4.70 -11.41
CA ILE A 36 -15.65 3.28 -11.22
C ILE A 36 -16.88 2.41 -11.44
N ILE A 37 -18.03 2.76 -10.87
CA ILE A 37 -19.25 1.92 -10.83
C ILE A 37 -20.07 2.02 -12.13
N ALA A 38 -20.19 3.22 -12.69
CA ALA A 38 -21.05 3.48 -13.85
C ALA A 38 -20.68 2.67 -15.10
N PRO A 39 -19.39 2.38 -15.41
CA PRO A 39 -19.00 1.46 -16.48
C PRO A 39 -19.55 0.04 -16.31
N TRP A 40 -19.59 -0.50 -15.10
CA TRP A 40 -20.09 -1.86 -14.83
C TRP A 40 -21.62 -1.92 -14.92
N LEU A 41 -22.29 -0.90 -14.39
CA LEU A 41 -23.74 -0.75 -14.56
C LEU A 41 -24.10 -0.62 -16.05
N SER A 42 -23.31 0.13 -16.81
CA SER A 42 -23.47 0.28 -18.26
C SER A 42 -23.28 -1.06 -18.99
N LEU A 43 -22.28 -1.84 -18.59
CA LEU A 43 -22.05 -3.18 -19.13
C LEU A 43 -23.25 -4.11 -18.88
N GLY A 44 -23.79 -4.08 -17.65
CA GLY A 44 -24.99 -4.84 -17.27
C GLY A 44 -26.23 -4.43 -18.07
N VAL A 45 -26.43 -3.11 -18.27
CA VAL A 45 -27.53 -2.62 -19.09
C VAL A 45 -27.39 -3.08 -20.55
N ILE A 46 -26.20 -3.05 -21.14
CA ILE A 46 -25.99 -3.54 -22.51
C ILE A 46 -26.21 -5.06 -22.61
N THR A 47 -25.82 -5.84 -21.61
CA THR A 47 -25.93 -7.31 -21.66
C THR A 47 -27.35 -7.82 -21.45
N TYR A 48 -28.15 -7.16 -20.59
CA TYR A 48 -29.51 -7.60 -20.26
C TYR A 48 -30.60 -6.88 -21.06
N TRP A 49 -30.29 -5.76 -21.70
CA TRP A 49 -31.26 -4.95 -22.44
C TRP A 49 -30.88 -4.88 -23.92
N ALA A 50 -31.65 -5.54 -24.78
CA ALA A 50 -31.35 -5.69 -26.20
C ALA A 50 -31.39 -4.37 -27.00
N ASN A 51 -32.12 -3.35 -26.52
CA ASN A 51 -32.21 -2.03 -27.17
C ASN A 51 -32.16 -0.89 -26.13
N PRO A 52 -30.98 -0.54 -25.61
CA PRO A 52 -30.85 0.59 -24.71
C PRO A 52 -31.00 1.90 -25.50
N ILE A 53 -31.82 2.81 -24.96
CA ILE A 53 -32.14 4.13 -25.53
C ILE A 53 -30.86 4.96 -25.84
N PHE A 54 -29.77 4.70 -25.11
CA PHE A 54 -28.47 5.35 -25.29
C PHE A 54 -27.32 4.34 -25.48
N ALA A 55 -27.45 3.41 -26.42
CA ALA A 55 -26.44 2.37 -26.69
C ALA A 55 -25.01 2.93 -26.84
N GLY A 56 -24.83 4.03 -27.58
CA GLY A 56 -23.51 4.66 -27.77
C GLY A 56 -22.87 5.19 -26.47
N PHE A 57 -23.68 5.74 -25.57
CA PHE A 57 -23.21 6.23 -24.26
C PHE A 57 -22.78 5.09 -23.36
N PHE A 58 -23.61 4.03 -23.26
CA PHE A 58 -23.26 2.86 -22.45
C PHE A 58 -22.04 2.12 -23.00
N ASN A 59 -21.85 2.08 -24.33
CA ASN A 59 -20.71 1.41 -24.94
C ASN A 59 -19.41 2.19 -24.70
N ALA A 60 -19.47 3.53 -24.78
CA ALA A 60 -18.35 4.39 -24.42
C ALA A 60 -18.00 4.28 -22.92
N MET A 61 -19.00 4.26 -22.03
CA MET A 61 -18.81 4.04 -20.61
C MET A 61 -18.25 2.65 -20.29
N ALA A 62 -18.75 1.59 -20.93
CA ALA A 62 -18.22 0.25 -20.80
C ALA A 62 -16.73 0.17 -21.22
N SER A 63 -16.35 0.88 -22.29
CA SER A 63 -14.95 0.99 -22.71
C SER A 63 -14.07 1.64 -21.65
N THR A 64 -14.56 2.68 -20.95
CA THR A 64 -13.83 3.30 -19.83
C THR A 64 -13.66 2.38 -18.62
N GLY A 65 -14.49 1.33 -18.47
CA GLY A 65 -14.29 0.30 -17.45
C GLY A 65 -12.96 -0.44 -17.58
N TRP A 66 -12.49 -0.66 -18.82
CA TRP A 66 -11.17 -1.27 -19.07
C TRP A 66 -10.00 -0.38 -18.66
N LEU A 67 -10.21 0.94 -18.70
CA LEU A 67 -9.21 1.91 -18.23
C LEU A 67 -9.06 1.85 -16.71
N VAL A 68 -10.16 1.68 -15.98
CA VAL A 68 -10.12 1.47 -14.53
C VAL A 68 -9.38 0.17 -14.19
N VAL A 69 -9.68 -0.92 -14.90
CA VAL A 69 -9.01 -2.22 -14.70
C VAL A 69 -7.51 -2.13 -15.00
N SER A 70 -7.10 -1.44 -16.07
CA SER A 70 -5.69 -1.30 -16.42
C SER A 70 -4.92 -0.46 -15.40
N VAL A 71 -5.53 0.59 -14.83
CA VAL A 71 -4.95 1.37 -13.74
C VAL A 71 -4.78 0.51 -12.48
N ILE A 72 -5.79 -0.27 -12.10
CA ILE A 72 -5.72 -1.18 -10.95
C ILE A 72 -4.61 -2.22 -11.15
N ALA A 73 -4.55 -2.83 -12.34
CA ALA A 73 -3.51 -3.80 -12.69
C ALA A 73 -2.11 -3.18 -12.64
N PHE A 74 -1.96 -1.95 -13.11
CA PHE A 74 -0.71 -1.20 -13.05
C PHE A 74 -0.29 -0.91 -11.61
N VAL A 75 -1.20 -0.40 -10.77
CA VAL A 75 -0.91 -0.12 -9.35
C VAL A 75 -0.54 -1.40 -8.61
N TRP A 76 -1.24 -2.50 -8.87
CA TRP A 76 -0.94 -3.78 -8.25
C TRP A 76 0.43 -4.32 -8.67
N SER A 77 0.75 -4.26 -9.97
CA SER A 77 2.06 -4.65 -10.50
C SER A 77 3.19 -3.79 -9.91
N ALA A 78 3.01 -2.47 -9.90
CA ALA A 78 3.98 -1.54 -9.30
C ALA A 78 4.17 -1.80 -7.80
N GLY A 79 3.08 -2.06 -7.07
CA GLY A 79 3.11 -2.40 -5.65
C GLY A 79 3.84 -3.72 -5.37
N ALA A 80 3.59 -4.76 -6.17
CA ALA A 80 4.27 -6.05 -6.06
C ALA A 80 5.78 -5.90 -6.31
N HIS A 81 6.17 -5.12 -7.32
CA HIS A 81 7.57 -4.81 -7.59
C HIS A 81 8.23 -4.05 -6.43
N ALA A 82 7.58 -3.01 -5.91
CA ALA A 82 8.10 -2.23 -4.78
C ALA A 82 8.29 -3.09 -3.52
N HIS A 83 7.35 -3.99 -3.23
CA HIS A 83 7.46 -4.92 -2.11
C HIS A 83 8.62 -5.90 -2.29
N GLY A 84 8.81 -6.42 -3.51
CA GLY A 84 9.95 -7.26 -3.87
C GLY A 84 11.29 -6.56 -3.65
N TYR A 85 11.43 -5.32 -4.11
CA TYR A 85 12.65 -4.52 -3.89
C TYR A 85 12.94 -4.28 -2.41
N TYR A 86 11.91 -4.03 -1.60
CA TYR A 86 12.07 -3.81 -0.17
C TYR A 86 12.56 -5.08 0.55
N GLN A 87 11.95 -6.23 0.26
CA GLN A 87 12.36 -7.50 0.84
C GLN A 87 13.77 -7.90 0.43
N GLN A 88 14.15 -7.65 -0.83
CA GLN A 88 15.49 -7.95 -1.34
C GLN A 88 16.59 -7.13 -0.65
N ARG A 89 16.30 -5.89 -0.25
CA ARG A 89 17.24 -5.09 0.56
C ARG A 89 17.42 -5.66 1.96
N GLN A 90 16.33 -6.09 2.59
CA GLN A 90 16.38 -6.67 3.95
C GLN A 90 17.14 -8.00 3.97
N SER A 91 16.94 -8.86 2.97
CA SER A 91 17.67 -10.13 2.87
C SER A 91 19.16 -9.91 2.62
N LYS A 92 19.54 -8.95 1.77
CA LYS A 92 20.96 -8.58 1.56
C LYS A 92 21.64 -8.07 2.83
N LYS A 93 20.95 -7.26 3.65
CA LYS A 93 21.47 -6.79 4.94
C LYS A 93 21.74 -7.95 5.90
N LYS A 94 20.76 -8.87 6.04
CA LYS A 94 20.90 -10.06 6.89
C LYS A 94 22.03 -10.98 6.41
N PHE A 95 22.15 -11.16 5.11
CA PHE A 95 23.23 -11.96 4.51
C PHE A 95 24.61 -11.37 4.79
N MET A 96 24.79 -10.06 4.59
CA MET A 96 26.05 -9.38 4.90
C MET A 96 26.40 -9.43 6.39
N ALA A 97 25.43 -9.27 7.28
CA ALA A 97 25.64 -9.43 8.71
C ALA A 97 26.14 -10.85 9.06
N SER A 98 25.53 -11.88 8.47
CA SER A 98 25.94 -13.28 8.68
C SER A 98 27.35 -13.58 8.14
N LEU A 99 27.77 -12.91 7.06
CA LEU A 99 29.14 -13.01 6.54
C LEU A 99 30.14 -12.33 7.47
N ALA A 100 29.79 -11.17 8.01
CA ALA A 100 30.63 -10.46 8.97
C ALA A 100 30.85 -11.28 10.25
N GLU A 101 29.78 -11.90 10.79
CA GLU A 101 29.87 -12.80 11.95
C GLU A 101 30.75 -14.02 11.66
N LYS A 102 30.58 -14.67 10.51
CA LYS A 102 31.42 -15.82 10.12
C LYS A 102 32.89 -15.44 9.98
N ASN A 103 33.19 -14.29 9.41
CA ASN A 103 34.56 -13.80 9.29
C ASN A 103 35.17 -13.44 10.66
N ALA A 104 34.39 -12.84 11.56
CA ALA A 104 34.82 -12.54 12.92
C ALA A 104 35.12 -13.83 13.72
N GLN A 105 34.27 -14.85 13.60
CA GLN A 105 34.51 -16.16 14.23
C GLN A 105 35.76 -16.84 13.68
N LYS A 106 35.97 -16.79 12.36
CA LYS A 106 37.17 -17.37 11.74
C LYS A 106 38.44 -16.63 12.16
N ALA A 107 38.39 -15.31 12.31
CA ALA A 107 39.51 -14.52 12.83
C ALA A 107 39.79 -14.83 14.31
N ALA A 108 38.76 -14.98 15.13
CA ALA A 108 38.90 -15.37 16.54
C ALA A 108 39.50 -16.78 16.68
N ALA A 109 39.00 -17.76 15.93
CA ALA A 109 39.53 -19.12 15.91
C ALA A 109 41.00 -19.18 15.43
N ALA A 110 41.36 -18.37 14.43
CA ALA A 110 42.74 -18.26 13.96
C ALA A 110 43.66 -17.63 15.02
N SER A 111 43.17 -16.65 15.78
CA SER A 111 43.93 -16.04 16.88
C SER A 111 44.12 -17.00 18.07
N GLU A 112 43.13 -17.83 18.39
CA GLU A 112 43.25 -18.88 19.41
C GLU A 112 44.23 -19.98 18.97
N GLN A 113 44.19 -20.38 17.70
CA GLN A 113 45.17 -21.34 17.15
C GLN A 113 46.60 -20.78 17.18
N ALA A 114 46.79 -19.51 16.81
CA ALA A 114 48.09 -18.85 16.86
C ALA A 114 48.61 -18.68 18.31
N ALA A 115 47.74 -18.37 19.26
CA ALA A 115 48.10 -18.30 20.69
C ALA A 115 48.45 -19.69 21.26
N SER A 116 47.74 -20.73 20.83
CA SER A 116 48.00 -22.12 21.22
C SER A 116 49.33 -22.64 20.67
N GLU A 117 49.72 -22.26 19.46
CA GLU A 117 51.03 -22.56 18.89
C GLU A 117 52.15 -21.78 19.58
N ALA A 118 51.96 -20.49 19.88
CA ALA A 118 52.97 -19.68 20.56
C ALA A 118 53.32 -20.21 21.96
N VAL A 119 52.33 -20.72 22.71
CA VAL A 119 52.55 -21.35 24.04
C VAL A 119 53.22 -22.72 23.93
N LYS A 120 53.14 -23.40 22.77
CA LYS A 120 53.77 -24.71 22.57
C LYS A 120 55.24 -24.62 22.16
N VAL A 121 55.69 -23.44 21.72
CA VAL A 121 57.05 -23.17 21.23
C VAL A 121 57.91 -22.45 22.27
N SER A 122 57.32 -21.95 23.37
CA SER A 122 58.00 -21.42 24.57
C SER A 122 58.31 -22.51 25.58
#